data_AF-A0A1Z5KZ35-F1
#
_entry.id   AF-A0A1Z5KZ35-F1
#
_cell.length_a   1.000
_cell.length_b   1.000
_cell.length_c   1.000
_cell.angle_alpha   90.00
_cell.angle_beta   90.00
_cell.angle_gamma   90.00
#
_symmetry.space_group_name_H-M   'P 1'
#
loop_
_entity.id
_entity.type
_entity.pdbx_description
1 polymer ?
#
loop_
_entity_poly.entity_id
_entity_poly.type
_entity_poly.pdbx_seq_one_letter_code
_entity_poly.pdbx_strand_id
1 'polypeptide(L)'
;MEDFMPIPVTPELSSVELSMDPGSSIVPRTPCPGQRLTCDQCLVVFFSDGQSQQRAISFIREMEKTATTLVKTLEVMITEQDAERIFGTDSYAMVVKSGPVVAVEYTGTDCIKYCQEMAKVIATDTGSTGLVYVSSHSRSAAQQIETLF
;
A
#
# COMPACT_ATOMS: atom_id res chain seq x y z
N MET A 1 7.17 6.79 22.07
CA MET A 1 7.21 5.32 21.95
C MET A 1 8.18 4.73 22.96
N GLU A 2 9.36 5.32 23.12
CA GLU A 2 10.31 4.97 24.20
C GLU A 2 9.71 5.05 25.62
N ASP A 3 8.76 5.96 25.86
CA ASP A 3 8.03 6.04 27.14
C ASP A 3 7.16 4.80 27.44
N PHE A 4 6.77 4.05 26.42
CA PHE A 4 5.92 2.85 26.54
C PHE A 4 6.72 1.56 26.39
N MET A 5 7.81 1.59 25.60
CA MET A 5 8.70 0.46 25.38
C MET A 5 10.13 0.98 25.18
N PRO A 6 10.91 1.14 26.26
CA PRO A 6 12.27 1.64 26.18
C PRO A 6 13.19 0.62 25.50
N ILE A 7 14.24 1.10 24.84
CA ILE A 7 15.24 0.24 24.20
C ILE A 7 15.97 -0.57 25.28
N PRO A 8 16.02 -1.90 25.20
CA PRO A 8 16.73 -2.71 26.17
C PRO A 8 18.23 -2.43 26.09
N VAL A 9 18.84 -2.13 27.24
CA VAL A 9 20.28 -1.85 27.39
C VAL A 9 21.08 -3.06 27.89
N THR A 10 20.48 -4.26 27.86
CA THR A 10 21.15 -5.47 28.36
C THR A 10 22.26 -5.90 27.40
N PRO A 11 23.40 -6.37 27.92
CA PRO A 11 24.55 -6.75 27.10
C PRO A 11 24.24 -7.92 26.15
N GLU A 12 23.28 -8.77 26.48
CA GLU A 12 22.82 -9.87 25.61
C GLU A 12 22.15 -9.38 24.32
N LEU A 13 21.63 -8.15 24.31
CA LEU A 13 20.94 -7.53 23.17
C LEU A 13 21.76 -6.40 22.53
N SER A 14 22.99 -6.18 23.00
CA SER A 14 23.87 -5.11 22.50
C SER A 14 24.28 -5.25 21.04
N SER A 15 24.18 -6.45 20.46
CA SER A 15 24.43 -6.72 19.04
C SER A 15 23.23 -6.45 18.13
N VAL A 16 22.07 -6.10 18.69
CA VAL A 16 20.84 -5.83 17.92
C VAL A 16 20.67 -4.32 17.76
N GLU A 17 20.82 -3.83 16.52
CA GLU A 17 20.53 -2.44 16.20
C GLU A 17 19.01 -2.23 16.14
N LEU A 18 18.47 -1.58 17.15
CA LEU A 18 17.06 -1.20 17.22
C LEU A 18 16.91 0.28 16.91
N SER A 19 15.91 0.61 16.10
CA SER A 19 15.54 2.00 15.83
C SER A 19 14.07 2.21 16.16
N MET A 20 13.78 3.25 16.95
CA MET A 20 12.43 3.71 17.26
C MET A 20 12.00 4.86 16.34
N ASP A 21 12.85 5.24 15.38
CA ASP A 21 12.52 6.24 14.38
C ASP A 21 11.39 5.73 13.46
N PRO A 22 10.26 6.47 13.34
CA PRO A 22 9.16 6.08 12.47
C PRO A 22 9.55 5.80 11.01
N GLY A 23 10.53 6.53 10.47
CA GLY A 23 10.99 6.36 9.08
C GLY A 23 11.80 5.08 8.84
N SER A 24 12.38 4.52 9.90
CA SER A 24 13.11 3.25 9.87
C SER A 24 12.23 2.01 10.11
N SER A 25 10.93 2.19 10.38
CA SER A 25 10.02 1.10 10.66
C SER A 25 9.88 0.16 9.47
N ILE A 26 9.93 -1.15 9.74
CA ILE A 26 9.68 -2.20 8.74
C ILE A 26 8.19 -2.27 8.38
N VAL A 27 7.32 -1.92 9.35
CA VAL A 27 5.87 -1.91 9.17
C VAL A 27 5.41 -0.48 8.92
N PRO A 28 4.67 -0.21 7.83
CA PRO A 28 4.19 1.14 7.54
C PRO A 28 3.16 1.59 8.58
N ARG A 29 3.13 2.89 8.86
CA ARG A 29 2.20 3.43 9.86
C ARG A 29 0.81 3.59 9.26
N THR A 30 -0.17 2.99 9.93
CA THR A 30 -1.59 3.15 9.61
C THR A 30 -2.32 3.82 10.78
N PRO A 31 -3.39 4.60 10.51
CA PRO A 31 -4.24 5.18 11.54
C PRO A 31 -5.01 4.08 12.28
N CYS A 32 -5.52 4.44 13.46
CA CYS A 32 -6.28 3.53 14.31
C CYS A 32 -7.58 3.06 13.62
N PRO A 33 -7.95 1.77 13.73
CA PRO A 33 -9.23 1.27 13.23
C PRO A 33 -10.41 2.04 13.85
N GLY A 34 -11.29 2.61 13.01
CA GLY A 34 -12.53 3.25 13.44
C GLY A 34 -12.62 4.77 13.26
N GLN A 35 -11.55 5.42 12.80
CA GLN A 35 -11.64 6.82 12.36
C GLN A 35 -12.45 6.89 11.07
N ARG A 36 -13.61 7.57 11.08
CA ARG A 36 -14.42 7.76 9.87
C ARG A 36 -13.61 8.56 8.85
N LEU A 37 -13.38 7.96 7.69
CA LEU A 37 -12.76 8.61 6.55
C LEU A 37 -13.82 9.46 5.87
N THR A 38 -13.73 10.78 6.03
CA THR A 38 -14.65 11.74 5.39
C THR A 38 -14.17 12.19 4.01
N CYS A 39 -12.98 11.76 3.62
CA CYS A 39 -12.32 12.13 2.39
C CYS A 39 -12.41 11.01 1.36
N ASP A 40 -12.08 11.33 0.12
CA ASP A 40 -11.91 10.32 -0.93
C ASP A 40 -10.94 9.22 -0.49
N GLN A 41 -11.21 8.02 -0.97
CA GLN A 41 -10.36 6.85 -0.78
C GLN A 41 -9.81 6.39 -2.13
N CYS A 42 -8.67 5.71 -2.11
CA CYS A 42 -8.03 5.16 -3.28
C CYS A 42 -7.46 3.78 -2.95
N LEU A 43 -7.78 2.79 -3.78
CA LEU A 43 -7.10 1.50 -3.79
C LEU A 43 -5.95 1.55 -4.80
N VAL A 44 -4.77 1.09 -4.38
CA VAL A 44 -3.63 0.82 -5.25
C VAL A 44 -3.23 -0.65 -5.08
N VAL A 45 -3.04 -1.36 -6.18
CA VAL A 45 -2.65 -2.78 -6.17
C VAL A 45 -1.41 -2.98 -7.02
N PHE A 46 -0.37 -3.55 -6.41
CA PHE A 46 0.87 -3.96 -7.06
C PHE A 46 0.80 -5.46 -7.37
N PHE A 47 0.82 -5.81 -8.65
CA PHE A 47 0.79 -7.22 -9.07
C PHE A 47 2.18 -7.84 -8.95
N SER A 48 2.20 -9.15 -8.64
CA SER A 48 3.43 -9.91 -8.46
C SER A 48 4.28 -9.95 -9.74
N ASP A 49 5.50 -9.46 -9.63
CA ASP A 49 6.54 -9.48 -10.67
C ASP A 49 7.94 -9.72 -10.07
N GLY A 50 8.00 -10.20 -8.83
CA GLY A 50 9.23 -10.36 -8.05
C GLY A 50 9.76 -9.08 -7.41
N GLN A 51 9.22 -7.90 -7.76
CA GLN A 51 9.62 -6.59 -7.22
C GLN A 51 8.44 -5.79 -6.63
N SER A 52 7.24 -6.39 -6.59
CA SER A 52 5.99 -5.74 -6.17
C SER A 52 6.05 -5.18 -4.75
N GLN A 53 6.65 -5.91 -3.81
CA GLN A 53 6.83 -5.42 -2.43
C GLN A 53 7.77 -4.20 -2.38
N GLN A 54 8.90 -4.23 -3.08
CA GLN A 54 9.84 -3.09 -3.11
C GLN A 54 9.19 -1.86 -3.76
N ARG A 55 8.39 -2.05 -4.80
CA ARG A 55 7.59 -0.98 -5.42
C ARG A 55 6.54 -0.42 -4.47
N ALA A 56 5.82 -1.28 -3.74
CA ALA A 56 4.85 -0.85 -2.75
C ALA A 56 5.51 -0.05 -1.61
N ILE A 57 6.65 -0.50 -1.10
CA ILE A 57 7.42 0.22 -0.06
C ILE A 57 7.89 1.58 -0.58
N SER A 58 8.44 1.63 -1.80
CA SER A 58 8.90 2.89 -2.41
C SER A 58 7.75 3.86 -2.63
N PHE A 59 6.61 3.36 -3.12
CA PHE A 59 5.38 4.12 -3.27
C PHE A 59 4.89 4.68 -1.94
N ILE A 60 4.85 3.86 -0.88
CA ILE A 60 4.41 4.30 0.45
C ILE A 60 5.30 5.41 0.98
N ARG A 61 6.63 5.25 0.90
CA ARG A 61 7.61 6.26 1.37
C ARG A 61 7.49 7.59 0.64
N GLU A 62 7.20 7.58 -0.65
CA GLU A 62 6.97 8.81 -1.40
C GLU A 62 5.61 9.43 -1.10
N MET A 63 4.57 8.61 -0.92
CA MET A 63 3.24 9.09 -0.55
C MET A 63 3.19 9.66 0.88
N GLU A 64 4.04 9.22 1.80
CA GLU A 64 4.20 9.81 3.15
C GLU A 64 4.61 11.29 3.11
N LYS A 65 5.20 11.76 1.99
CA LYS A 65 5.56 13.17 1.79
C LYS A 65 4.38 14.04 1.33
N THR A 66 3.23 13.43 1.08
CA THR A 66 2.00 14.11 0.62
C THR A 66 1.03 14.34 1.77
N ALA A 67 -0.07 15.06 1.52
CA ALA A 67 -1.14 15.26 2.51
C ALA A 67 -2.10 14.06 2.65
N THR A 68 -1.82 12.94 1.96
CA THR A 68 -2.65 11.73 2.03
C THR A 68 -2.26 10.85 3.22
N THR A 69 -3.16 9.96 3.64
CA THR A 69 -2.94 9.05 4.75
C THR A 69 -3.07 7.61 4.26
N LEU A 70 -2.07 6.79 4.54
CA LEU A 70 -2.13 5.34 4.34
C LEU A 70 -3.07 4.74 5.40
N VAL A 71 -4.12 4.04 4.97
CA VAL A 71 -5.16 3.48 5.86
C VAL A 71 -4.88 2.01 6.16
N LYS A 72 -4.67 1.20 5.13
CA LYS A 72 -4.58 -0.27 5.24
C LYS A 72 -3.62 -0.82 4.19
N THR A 73 -2.96 -1.91 4.54
CA THR A 73 -2.14 -2.71 3.61
C THR A 73 -2.55 -4.17 3.73
N LEU A 74 -2.51 -4.89 2.61
CA LEU A 74 -2.84 -6.31 2.53
C LEU A 74 -1.98 -6.98 1.46
N GLU A 75 -1.39 -8.12 1.79
CA GLU A 75 -0.77 -9.00 0.80
C GLU A 75 -1.57 -10.30 0.76
N VAL A 76 -2.15 -10.62 -0.40
CA VAL A 76 -3.10 -11.74 -0.51
C VAL A 76 -3.09 -12.35 -1.91
N MET A 77 -3.35 -13.66 -1.97
CA MET A 77 -3.65 -14.35 -3.23
C MET A 77 -5.12 -14.12 -3.59
N ILE A 78 -5.40 -13.58 -4.77
CA ILE A 78 -6.77 -13.41 -5.29
C ILE A 78 -7.01 -14.29 -6.51
N THR A 79 -8.24 -14.75 -6.68
CA THR A 79 -8.62 -15.52 -7.88
C THR A 79 -8.93 -14.61 -9.06
N GLU A 80 -9.04 -15.19 -10.26
CA GLU A 80 -9.49 -14.47 -11.46
C GLU A 80 -10.89 -13.86 -11.28
N GLN A 81 -11.78 -14.60 -10.62
CA GLN A 81 -13.13 -14.11 -10.32
C GLN A 81 -13.11 -12.95 -9.34
N ASP A 82 -12.21 -12.99 -8.34
CA ASP A 82 -12.05 -11.87 -7.41
C ASP A 82 -11.49 -10.65 -8.14
N ALA A 83 -10.50 -10.84 -9.03
CA ALA A 83 -9.96 -9.77 -9.85
C ALA A 83 -11.04 -9.09 -10.70
N GLU A 84 -11.92 -9.86 -11.35
CA GLU A 84 -13.03 -9.31 -12.13
C GLU A 84 -14.01 -8.53 -11.23
N ARG A 85 -14.37 -9.06 -10.06
CA ARG A 85 -15.25 -8.37 -9.10
C ARG A 85 -14.65 -7.08 -8.56
N ILE A 86 -13.35 -7.09 -8.25
CA ILE A 86 -12.64 -5.93 -7.70
C ILE A 86 -12.43 -4.88 -8.79
N PHE A 87 -11.79 -5.24 -9.90
CA PHE A 87 -11.36 -4.27 -10.92
C PHE A 87 -12.45 -3.92 -11.92
N GLY A 88 -13.55 -4.69 -11.97
CA GLY A 88 -14.65 -4.50 -12.92
C GLY A 88 -14.31 -4.89 -14.36
N THR A 89 -13.23 -5.65 -14.56
CA THR A 89 -12.76 -6.13 -15.86
C THR A 89 -11.94 -7.42 -15.70
N ASP A 90 -11.99 -8.26 -16.72
CA ASP A 90 -11.20 -9.48 -16.87
C ASP A 90 -9.73 -9.23 -17.26
N SER A 91 -9.36 -7.97 -17.58
CA SER A 91 -8.01 -7.59 -18.01
C SER A 91 -6.89 -8.01 -17.04
N TYR A 92 -7.22 -8.18 -15.76
CA TYR A 92 -6.27 -8.55 -14.72
C TYR A 92 -6.29 -10.04 -14.33
N ALA A 93 -7.15 -10.86 -14.95
CA ALA A 93 -7.31 -12.28 -14.58
C ALA A 93 -5.99 -13.07 -14.72
N MET A 94 -5.24 -12.83 -15.80
CA MET A 94 -3.98 -13.55 -16.03
C MET A 94 -2.86 -13.09 -15.10
N VAL A 95 -2.77 -11.78 -14.80
CA VAL A 95 -1.66 -11.25 -14.01
C VAL A 95 -1.76 -11.66 -12.53
N VAL A 96 -2.96 -11.80 -11.97
CA VAL A 96 -3.16 -12.22 -10.57
C VAL A 96 -2.75 -13.67 -10.31
N LYS A 97 -2.66 -14.50 -11.36
CA LYS A 97 -2.12 -15.86 -11.25
C LYS A 97 -0.60 -15.90 -10.99
N SER A 98 0.09 -14.78 -11.24
CA SER A 98 1.55 -14.72 -11.13
C SER A 98 2.03 -14.76 -9.67
N GLY A 99 1.16 -14.49 -8.70
CA GLY A 99 1.48 -14.51 -7.28
C GLY A 99 0.60 -13.57 -6.46
N PRO A 100 0.92 -13.38 -5.17
CA PRO A 100 0.14 -12.52 -4.30
C PRO A 100 0.22 -11.07 -4.76
N VAL A 101 -0.90 -10.36 -4.60
CA VAL A 101 -0.95 -8.92 -4.86
C VAL A 101 -0.72 -8.15 -3.57
N VAL A 102 -0.04 -7.01 -3.66
CA VAL A 102 0.11 -6.08 -2.55
C VAL A 102 -0.87 -4.94 -2.75
N ALA A 103 -1.86 -4.83 -1.88
CA ALA A 103 -2.91 -3.82 -1.90
C ALA A 103 -2.67 -2.78 -0.81
N VAL A 104 -2.85 -1.51 -1.15
CA VAL A 104 -2.76 -0.39 -0.22
C VAL A 104 -3.96 0.54 -0.39
N GLU A 105 -4.54 0.95 0.73
CA GLU A 105 -5.63 1.91 0.79
C GLU A 105 -5.08 3.26 1.25
N TYR A 106 -5.37 4.31 0.49
CA TYR A 106 -5.10 5.70 0.88
C TYR A 106 -6.38 6.49 1.02
N THR A 107 -6.35 7.52 1.86
CA THR A 107 -7.42 8.50 1.99
C THR A 107 -6.86 9.91 2.04
N GLY A 108 -7.67 10.88 1.60
CA GLY A 108 -7.33 12.30 1.65
C GLY A 108 -7.89 13.05 0.46
N THR A 109 -7.81 14.38 0.52
CA THR A 109 -8.20 15.26 -0.60
C THR A 109 -7.32 14.97 -1.82
N ASP A 110 -7.95 14.79 -2.98
CA ASP A 110 -7.28 14.45 -4.25
C ASP A 110 -6.42 13.17 -4.20
N CYS A 111 -6.66 12.26 -3.24
CA CYS A 111 -5.79 11.10 -3.03
C CYS A 111 -5.64 10.21 -4.27
N ILE A 112 -6.71 10.04 -5.04
CA ILE A 112 -6.70 9.26 -6.29
C ILE A 112 -5.71 9.85 -7.29
N LYS A 113 -5.74 11.17 -7.47
CA LYS A 113 -4.82 11.86 -8.39
C LYS A 113 -3.38 11.72 -7.93
N TYR A 114 -3.10 11.90 -6.64
CA TYR A 114 -1.76 11.70 -6.10
C TYR A 114 -1.27 10.26 -6.28
N CYS A 115 -2.13 9.27 -6.02
CA CYS A 115 -1.79 7.86 -6.23
C CYS A 115 -1.49 7.55 -7.70
N GLN A 116 -2.27 8.08 -8.64
CA GLN A 116 -2.07 7.88 -10.07
C GLN A 116 -0.75 8.49 -10.55
N GLU A 117 -0.44 9.72 -10.14
CA GLU A 117 0.83 10.36 -10.51
C GLU A 117 2.03 9.66 -9.88
N MET A 118 1.94 9.27 -8.60
CA MET A 118 3.03 8.56 -7.94
C MET A 118 3.26 7.17 -8.53
N ALA A 119 2.19 6.44 -8.88
CA ALA A 119 2.32 5.14 -9.54
C ALA A 119 3.05 5.25 -10.89
N LYS A 120 2.80 6.32 -11.65
CA LYS A 120 3.54 6.61 -12.89
C LYS A 120 5.01 6.89 -12.62
N VAL A 121 5.33 7.72 -11.63
CA VAL A 121 6.71 8.05 -11.25
C VAL A 121 7.48 6.80 -10.82
N ILE A 122 6.91 5.95 -9.97
CA ILE A 122 7.56 4.71 -9.55
C ILE A 122 7.77 3.76 -10.73
N ALA A 123 6.82 3.68 -11.66
CA ALA A 123 6.97 2.87 -12.88
C ALA A 123 8.09 3.40 -13.81
N THR A 124 8.32 4.71 -13.86
CA THR A 124 9.40 5.30 -14.68
C THR A 124 10.76 5.25 -14.00
N ASP A 125 10.84 5.54 -12.70
CA ASP A 125 12.10 5.75 -11.98
C ASP A 125 12.81 4.45 -11.63
N THR A 126 12.05 3.39 -11.36
CA THR A 126 12.62 2.09 -10.98
C THR A 126 13.06 1.24 -12.19
N GLY A 127 12.84 1.73 -13.41
CA GLY A 127 13.05 0.97 -14.65
C GLY A 127 12.26 -0.34 -14.70
N SER A 128 11.29 -0.51 -13.80
CA SER A 128 10.54 -1.74 -13.60
C SER A 128 9.19 -1.62 -14.28
N THR A 129 8.88 -2.55 -15.19
CA THR A 129 7.63 -2.56 -15.98
C THR A 129 6.47 -3.21 -15.24
N GLY A 130 6.55 -3.27 -13.91
CA GLY A 130 5.59 -3.97 -13.10
C GLY A 130 4.22 -3.32 -13.16
N LEU A 131 3.18 -4.12 -13.37
CA LEU A 131 1.81 -3.62 -13.45
C LEU A 131 1.36 -3.09 -12.08
N VAL A 132 0.68 -1.95 -12.09
CA VAL A 132 0.04 -1.33 -10.92
C VAL A 132 -1.37 -0.93 -11.31
N TYR A 133 -2.35 -1.29 -10.49
CA TYR A 133 -3.71 -0.80 -10.58
C TYR A 133 -3.89 0.38 -9.62
N VAL A 134 -4.61 1.42 -10.06
CA VAL A 134 -5.03 2.53 -9.21
C VAL A 134 -6.51 2.80 -9.47
N SER A 135 -7.31 2.97 -8.42
CA SER A 135 -8.72 3.36 -8.57
C SER A 135 -8.85 4.61 -9.44
N SER A 136 -9.88 4.67 -10.28
CA SER A 136 -10.08 5.81 -11.19
C SER A 136 -10.91 6.94 -10.57
N HIS A 137 -11.90 6.62 -9.73
CA HIS A 137 -12.82 7.59 -9.11
C HIS A 137 -13.32 7.08 -7.74
N SER A 138 -13.77 7.99 -6.87
CA SER A 138 -14.09 7.70 -5.47
C SER A 138 -15.17 6.63 -5.29
N ARG A 139 -16.20 6.60 -6.15
CA ARG A 139 -17.27 5.60 -6.06
C ARG A 139 -16.76 4.18 -6.29
N SER A 140 -15.96 3.98 -7.33
CA SER A 140 -15.35 2.67 -7.60
C SER A 140 -14.33 2.30 -6.54
N ALA A 141 -13.59 3.27 -6.01
CA ALA A 141 -12.60 3.03 -4.97
C ALA A 141 -13.23 2.45 -3.71
N ALA A 142 -14.33 3.02 -3.22
CA ALA A 142 -15.02 2.51 -2.04
C ALA A 142 -15.47 1.05 -2.21
N GLN A 143 -16.11 0.73 -3.35
CA GLN A 143 -16.55 -0.65 -3.64
C GLN A 143 -15.36 -1.62 -3.78
N GLN A 144 -14.27 -1.17 -4.40
CA GLN A 144 -13.04 -1.96 -4.56
C GLN A 144 -12.40 -2.29 -3.21
N ILE A 145 -12.33 -1.31 -2.32
CA ILE A 145 -11.80 -1.45 -0.97
C ILE A 145 -12.67 -2.44 -0.19
N GLU A 146 -13.99 -2.27 -0.19
CA GLU A 146 -14.93 -3.17 0.48
C GLU A 146 -14.87 -4.62 -0.06
N THR A 147 -14.58 -4.80 -1.34
CA THR A 147 -14.52 -6.13 -1.95
C THR A 147 -13.20 -6.85 -1.61
N LEU A 148 -12.11 -6.11 -1.43
CA LEU A 148 -10.77 -6.68 -1.24
C LEU A 148 -10.33 -6.81 0.23
N PHE A 149 -10.73 -5.88 1.10
CA PHE A 149 -10.25 -5.75 2.48
C PHE A 149 -11.19 -6.27 3.56
#